data_AF-A0A1I3QSW7-F1
#
_entry.id   AF-A0A1I3QSW7-F1
#
_cell.length_a   1.000
_cell.length_b   1.000
_cell.length_c   1.000
_cell.angle_alpha   90.00
_cell.angle_beta   90.00
_cell.angle_gamma   90.00
#
_symmetry.space_group_name_H-M   'P 1'
#
loop_
_entity.id
_entity.type
_entity.pdbx_description
1 polymer ?
#
loop_
_entity_poly.entity_id
_entity_poly.type
_entity_poly.pdbx_seq_one_letter_code
_entity_poly.pdbx_strand_id
1 'polypeptide(L)'
;MQPPTPIAFCKRELDLIADDIHSRGPSRSARLKNEMSQRNTELDLEAQLAEKNDLILALTGQLEKAVNQLDRLRRSGADRIGHSSGDSSAAAANRDVSSRLTTALDDWTEFRPTERIERIESGIDRILEILAEQQSASTSPGQSASQADFWAETKARLLGDPSPSAASAAKPSVVPESVSAPVDDEPLDLSSLPPAPEAPQPVNDETDLASLIQGVETRDNYIQYLTTRLRLAESKKFVPVNWELLDRAPEKYRDRLESLEIVLRDHLRQAEIASSLERAVLARERAKLAHVKQNLEGQIKRLSTAAPAPVVREEEPGQKGDPDSRWKRLFSR
;
A
#
# COMPACT_ATOMS: atom_id res chain seq x y z
N MET A 1 -57.04 -70.92 2.63
CA MET A 1 -56.43 -69.59 2.43
C MET A 1 -57.52 -68.67 1.90
N GLN A 2 -57.80 -67.55 2.57
CA GLN A 2 -58.75 -66.54 2.08
C GLN A 2 -58.01 -65.52 1.20
N PRO A 3 -58.58 -65.10 0.06
CA PRO A 3 -57.98 -64.03 -0.75
C PRO A 3 -58.10 -62.68 -0.02
N PRO A 4 -57.08 -61.81 -0.08
CA PRO A 4 -57.17 -60.47 0.50
C PRO A 4 -58.24 -59.64 -0.21
N THR A 5 -59.04 -58.91 0.56
CA THR A 5 -60.12 -58.08 0.03
C THR A 5 -59.57 -56.86 -0.72
N PRO A 6 -60.08 -56.53 -1.93
CA PRO A 6 -59.48 -55.51 -2.80
C PRO A 6 -59.49 -54.09 -2.21
N ILE A 7 -60.37 -53.82 -1.24
CA ILE A 7 -60.50 -52.52 -0.56
C ILE A 7 -59.22 -52.13 0.20
N ALA A 8 -58.41 -53.10 0.63
CA ALA A 8 -57.15 -52.83 1.33
C ALA A 8 -56.04 -52.26 0.42
N PHE A 9 -56.12 -52.46 -0.90
CA PHE A 9 -55.08 -52.04 -1.83
C PHE A 9 -55.19 -50.54 -2.17
N CYS A 10 -56.38 -50.07 -2.52
CA CYS A 10 -56.61 -48.66 -2.89
C CYS A 10 -56.31 -47.68 -1.74
N LYS A 11 -56.46 -48.12 -0.47
CA LYS A 11 -56.14 -47.27 0.68
C LYS A 11 -54.64 -47.01 0.80
N ARG A 12 -53.81 -48.01 0.51
CA ARG A 12 -52.34 -47.91 0.53
C ARG A 12 -51.79 -46.98 -0.55
N GLU A 13 -52.37 -46.98 -1.75
CA GLU A 13 -51.97 -46.03 -2.80
C GLU A 13 -52.34 -44.59 -2.46
N LEU A 14 -53.51 -44.36 -1.86
CA LEU A 14 -53.93 -43.02 -1.44
C LEU A 14 -53.05 -42.46 -0.31
N ASP A 15 -52.67 -43.29 0.67
CA ASP A 15 -51.78 -42.87 1.75
C ASP A 15 -50.37 -42.53 1.20
N LEU A 16 -49.84 -43.32 0.24
CA LEU A 16 -48.57 -43.05 -0.45
C LEU A 16 -48.59 -41.74 -1.28
N ILE A 17 -49.71 -41.41 -1.92
CA ILE A 17 -49.87 -40.15 -2.67
C ILE A 17 -50.02 -38.95 -1.70
N ALA A 18 -50.69 -39.13 -0.56
CA ALA A 18 -50.82 -38.10 0.45
C ALA A 18 -49.46 -37.72 1.08
N ASP A 19 -48.59 -38.71 1.34
CA ASP A 19 -47.25 -38.46 1.87
C ASP A 19 -46.32 -37.75 0.87
N ASP A 20 -46.34 -38.06 -0.44
CA ASP A 20 -45.50 -37.34 -1.43
C ASP A 20 -45.93 -35.87 -1.58
N ILE A 21 -47.23 -35.56 -1.41
CA ILE A 21 -47.74 -34.18 -1.47
C ILE A 21 -47.30 -33.36 -0.24
N HIS A 22 -47.24 -33.96 0.95
CA HIS A 22 -46.74 -33.29 2.16
C HIS A 22 -45.21 -33.23 2.23
N SER A 23 -44.51 -34.22 1.64
CA SER A 23 -43.05 -34.22 1.45
C SER A 23 -42.57 -33.10 0.53
N ARG A 24 -43.36 -32.74 -0.49
CA ARG A 24 -43.14 -31.56 -1.37
C ARG A 24 -43.48 -30.22 -0.70
N GLY A 25 -43.18 -30.10 0.58
CA GLY A 25 -43.48 -28.96 1.44
C GLY A 25 -42.78 -27.64 1.06
N PRO A 26 -42.84 -26.62 1.94
CA PRO A 26 -42.53 -25.21 1.64
C PRO A 26 -41.11 -24.92 1.13
N SER A 27 -40.20 -25.89 1.16
CA SER A 27 -38.83 -25.84 0.64
C SER A 27 -38.70 -25.30 -0.79
N ARG A 28 -39.65 -25.56 -1.70
CA ARG A 28 -39.58 -24.99 -3.07
C ARG A 28 -39.82 -23.48 -3.09
N SER A 29 -40.74 -22.98 -2.25
CA SER A 29 -41.01 -21.55 -2.08
C SER A 29 -39.85 -20.85 -1.39
N ALA A 30 -39.30 -21.45 -0.33
CA ALA A 30 -38.10 -20.95 0.35
C ALA A 30 -36.89 -20.87 -0.59
N ARG A 31 -36.66 -21.90 -1.41
CA ARG A 31 -35.58 -21.93 -2.40
C ARG A 31 -35.72 -20.85 -3.47
N LEU A 32 -36.92 -20.67 -4.05
CA LEU A 32 -37.18 -19.59 -5.02
C LEU A 32 -37.01 -18.20 -4.42
N LYS A 33 -37.39 -17.99 -3.15
CA LYS A 33 -37.13 -16.73 -2.43
C LYS A 33 -35.64 -16.49 -2.23
N ASN A 34 -34.87 -17.53 -1.90
CA ASN A 34 -33.42 -17.43 -1.72
C ASN A 34 -32.72 -17.13 -3.07
N GLU A 35 -33.13 -17.81 -4.15
CA GLU A 35 -32.64 -17.56 -5.52
C GLU A 35 -32.99 -16.14 -6.01
N MET A 36 -34.16 -15.59 -5.68
CA MET A 36 -34.49 -14.18 -5.97
C MET A 36 -33.69 -13.21 -5.11
N SER A 37 -33.46 -13.51 -3.82
CA SER A 37 -32.62 -12.68 -2.95
C SER A 37 -31.17 -12.63 -3.45
N GLN A 38 -30.63 -13.76 -3.92
CA GLN A 38 -29.31 -13.85 -4.52
C GLN A 38 -29.21 -13.00 -5.80
N ARG A 39 -30.17 -13.13 -6.73
CA ARG A 39 -30.20 -12.30 -7.94
C ARG A 39 -30.30 -10.80 -7.65
N ASN A 40 -31.07 -10.41 -6.64
CA ASN A 40 -31.15 -8.99 -6.24
C ASN A 40 -29.78 -8.50 -5.71
N THR A 41 -29.09 -9.30 -4.90
CA THR A 41 -27.73 -8.95 -4.45
C THR A 41 -26.69 -8.95 -5.57
N GLU A 42 -26.83 -9.82 -6.58
CA GLU A 42 -25.99 -9.82 -7.78
C GLU A 42 -26.19 -8.52 -8.58
N LEU A 43 -27.44 -8.11 -8.83
CA LEU A 43 -27.76 -6.86 -9.52
C LEU A 43 -27.27 -5.60 -8.77
N ASP A 44 -27.39 -5.57 -7.44
CA ASP A 44 -26.86 -4.46 -6.62
C ASP A 44 -25.32 -4.40 -6.68
N LEU A 45 -24.63 -5.54 -6.73
CA LEU A 45 -23.18 -5.61 -6.88
C LEU A 45 -22.73 -5.20 -8.29
N GLU A 46 -23.44 -5.61 -9.34
CA GLU A 46 -23.18 -5.17 -10.72
C GLU A 46 -23.35 -3.65 -10.86
N ALA A 47 -24.38 -3.06 -10.27
CA ALA A 47 -24.60 -1.62 -10.25
C ALA A 47 -23.46 -0.86 -9.54
N GLN A 48 -23.00 -1.35 -8.38
CA GLN A 48 -21.86 -0.77 -7.67
C GLN A 48 -20.53 -0.90 -8.44
N LEU A 49 -20.34 -1.99 -9.20
CA LEU A 49 -19.17 -2.16 -10.06
C LEU A 49 -19.21 -1.19 -11.25
N ALA A 50 -20.39 -0.95 -11.84
CA ALA A 50 -20.56 0.06 -12.88
C ALA A 50 -20.22 1.47 -12.37
N GLU A 51 -20.79 1.88 -11.23
CA GLU A 51 -20.51 3.19 -10.60
C GLU A 51 -19.02 3.37 -10.28
N LYS A 52 -18.35 2.33 -9.75
CA LYS A 52 -16.90 2.36 -9.49
C LYS A 52 -16.09 2.50 -10.77
N ASN A 53 -16.47 1.81 -11.85
CA ASN A 53 -15.79 1.92 -13.14
C ASN A 53 -15.95 3.33 -13.74
N ASP A 54 -17.14 3.92 -13.68
CA ASP A 54 -17.38 5.31 -14.12
C ASP A 54 -16.56 6.31 -13.31
N LEU A 55 -16.46 6.13 -11.99
CA LEU A 55 -15.63 6.97 -11.12
C LEU A 55 -14.12 6.81 -11.43
N ILE A 56 -13.66 5.58 -11.72
CA ILE A 56 -12.28 5.33 -12.17
C ILE A 56 -12.01 6.05 -13.50
N LEU A 57 -12.92 5.95 -14.48
CA LEU A 57 -12.80 6.65 -15.77
C LEU A 57 -12.80 8.18 -15.61
N ALA A 58 -13.57 8.72 -14.69
CA ALA A 58 -13.56 10.15 -14.37
C ALA A 58 -12.22 10.59 -13.77
N LEU A 59 -11.67 9.82 -12.82
CA LEU A 59 -10.38 10.11 -12.17
C LEU A 59 -9.19 9.96 -13.13
N THR A 60 -9.16 8.93 -13.98
CA THR A 60 -8.10 8.80 -15.00
C THR A 60 -8.15 9.95 -15.99
N GLY A 61 -9.34 10.36 -16.45
CA GLY A 61 -9.50 11.55 -17.30
C GLY A 61 -9.07 12.85 -16.64
N GLN A 62 -9.20 12.99 -15.31
CA GLN A 62 -8.65 14.13 -14.56
C GLN A 62 -7.11 14.08 -14.49
N LEU A 63 -6.53 12.91 -14.22
CA LEU A 63 -5.08 12.71 -14.20
C LEU A 63 -4.44 12.99 -15.57
N GLU A 64 -5.07 12.55 -16.66
CA GLU A 64 -4.62 12.87 -18.02
C GLU A 64 -4.64 14.38 -18.30
N LYS A 65 -5.68 15.11 -17.87
CA LYS A 65 -5.73 16.58 -17.98
C LYS A 65 -4.60 17.23 -17.19
N ALA A 66 -4.35 16.80 -15.95
CA ALA A 66 -3.27 17.32 -15.12
C ALA A 66 -1.88 17.03 -15.70
N VAL A 67 -1.65 15.81 -16.22
CA VAL A 67 -0.40 15.44 -16.91
C VAL A 67 -0.20 16.27 -18.17
N ASN A 68 -1.25 16.47 -18.98
CA ASN A 68 -1.18 17.32 -20.17
C ASN A 68 -0.93 18.80 -19.83
N GLN A 69 -1.50 19.32 -18.75
CA GLN A 69 -1.18 20.66 -18.24
C GLN A 69 0.30 20.75 -17.80
N LEU A 70 0.80 19.76 -17.06
CA LEU A 70 2.19 19.73 -16.59
C LEU A 70 3.17 19.60 -17.76
N ASP A 71 2.87 18.79 -18.79
CA ASP A 71 3.66 18.70 -20.02
C ASP A 71 3.63 20.02 -20.81
N ARG A 72 2.47 20.68 -20.95
CA ARG A 72 2.37 22.04 -21.52
C ARG A 72 3.22 23.05 -20.73
N LEU A 73 3.24 22.99 -19.40
CA LEU A 73 4.08 23.86 -18.57
C LEU A 73 5.57 23.53 -18.70
N ARG A 74 5.95 22.26 -18.87
CA ARG A 74 7.33 21.87 -19.14
C ARG A 74 7.80 22.33 -20.50
N ARG A 75 7.02 22.12 -21.56
CA ARG A 75 7.34 22.57 -22.92
C ARG A 75 7.37 24.11 -23.02
N SER A 76 6.37 24.80 -22.49
CA SER A 76 6.31 26.28 -22.51
C SER A 76 7.22 26.99 -21.50
N GLY A 77 7.74 26.26 -20.51
CA GLY A 77 8.69 26.74 -19.51
C GLY A 77 10.15 26.49 -19.88
N ALA A 78 10.47 25.38 -20.55
CA ALA A 78 11.83 25.06 -20.99
C ALA A 78 12.39 26.08 -21.99
N ASP A 79 11.58 26.54 -22.95
CA ASP A 79 12.01 27.49 -23.98
C ASP A 79 12.24 28.93 -23.47
N ARG A 80 11.81 29.27 -22.24
CA ARG A 80 11.93 30.64 -21.70
C ARG A 80 13.26 30.95 -21.01
N ILE A 81 14.11 29.96 -20.81
CA ILE A 81 15.38 30.12 -20.06
C ILE A 81 16.51 30.66 -20.97
N GLY A 82 16.33 30.67 -22.30
CA GLY A 82 17.35 31.11 -23.26
C GLY A 82 17.54 32.63 -23.38
N HIS A 83 16.50 33.36 -23.78
CA HIS A 83 16.63 34.76 -24.20
C HIS A 83 15.42 35.63 -23.78
N SER A 84 15.52 36.31 -22.63
CA SER A 84 14.72 37.51 -22.36
C SER A 84 15.40 38.40 -21.31
N SER A 85 16.10 39.42 -21.78
CA SER A 85 16.54 40.55 -20.95
C SER A 85 15.46 41.63 -21.03
N GLY A 86 14.68 41.81 -19.95
CA GLY A 86 13.55 42.73 -19.93
C GLY A 86 12.81 42.74 -18.59
N ASP A 87 13.04 43.78 -17.80
CA ASP A 87 12.69 43.91 -16.36
C ASP A 87 11.20 44.18 -16.06
N SER A 88 10.29 43.50 -16.78
CA SER A 88 8.83 43.65 -16.63
C SER A 88 8.07 42.33 -16.53
N SER A 89 8.72 41.18 -16.81
CA SER A 89 8.05 39.87 -16.88
C SER A 89 7.71 39.28 -15.51
N ALA A 90 8.49 39.56 -14.46
CA ALA A 90 8.30 38.97 -13.13
C ALA A 90 6.95 39.34 -12.49
N ALA A 91 6.48 40.58 -12.69
CA ALA A 91 5.16 41.01 -12.20
C ALA A 91 3.99 40.31 -12.92
N ALA A 92 4.16 39.94 -14.19
CA ALA A 92 3.17 39.16 -14.94
C ALA A 92 3.15 37.69 -14.50
N ALA A 93 4.33 37.10 -14.27
CA ALA A 93 4.46 35.73 -13.76
C ALA A 93 3.83 35.59 -12.36
N ASN A 94 4.06 36.55 -11.45
CA ASN A 94 3.44 36.52 -10.12
C ASN A 94 1.91 36.66 -10.17
N ARG A 95 1.35 37.41 -11.14
CA ARG A 95 -0.10 37.50 -11.33
C ARG A 95 -0.70 36.15 -11.79
N ASP A 96 -0.07 35.48 -12.74
CA ASP A 96 -0.47 34.15 -13.23
C ASP A 96 -0.38 33.07 -12.13
N VAL A 97 0.67 33.12 -11.29
CA VAL A 97 0.74 32.27 -10.08
C VAL A 97 -0.38 32.59 -9.10
N SER A 98 -0.65 33.87 -8.83
CA SER A 98 -1.74 34.25 -7.92
C SER A 98 -3.13 33.84 -8.43
N SER A 99 -3.41 33.96 -9.74
CA SER A 99 -4.69 33.55 -10.30
C SER A 99 -4.87 32.03 -10.29
N ARG A 100 -3.79 31.26 -10.48
CA ARG A 100 -3.82 29.80 -10.35
C ARG A 100 -4.02 29.35 -8.90
N LEU A 101 -3.43 30.07 -7.95
CA LEU A 101 -3.66 29.81 -6.53
C LEU A 101 -5.10 30.12 -6.14
N THR A 102 -5.71 31.21 -6.64
CA THR A 102 -7.13 31.48 -6.39
C THR A 102 -8.03 30.43 -7.03
N THR A 103 -7.82 30.04 -8.30
CA THR A 103 -8.62 28.98 -8.93
C THR A 103 -8.46 27.64 -8.23
N ALA A 104 -7.25 27.27 -7.80
CA ALA A 104 -7.04 26.05 -7.02
C ALA A 104 -7.69 26.12 -5.62
N LEU A 105 -7.82 27.32 -5.03
CA LEU A 105 -8.56 27.53 -3.79
C LEU A 105 -10.07 27.38 -4.04
N ASP A 106 -10.59 28.00 -5.11
CA ASP A 106 -11.99 27.92 -5.51
C ASP A 106 -12.39 26.46 -5.77
N ASP A 107 -11.63 25.74 -6.60
CA ASP A 107 -11.78 24.29 -6.87
C ASP A 107 -11.77 23.47 -5.56
N TRP A 108 -10.90 23.82 -4.60
CA TRP A 108 -10.82 23.14 -3.30
C TRP A 108 -12.03 23.44 -2.40
N THR A 109 -12.58 24.65 -2.46
CA THR A 109 -13.84 24.99 -1.77
C THR A 109 -15.05 24.34 -2.42
N GLU A 110 -15.07 24.19 -3.75
CA GLU A 110 -16.13 23.48 -4.47
C GLU A 110 -16.10 21.97 -4.19
N PHE A 111 -14.91 21.38 -3.99
CA PHE A 111 -14.76 19.98 -3.61
C PHE A 111 -15.38 19.62 -2.24
N ARG A 112 -15.72 20.62 -1.42
CA ARG A 112 -16.31 20.53 -0.07
C ARG A 112 -15.79 19.32 0.73
N PRO A 113 -14.47 19.29 1.04
CA PRO A 113 -13.86 18.15 1.71
C PRO A 113 -14.50 17.86 3.07
N THR A 114 -15.00 18.88 3.78
CA THR A 114 -15.75 18.73 5.04
C THR A 114 -17.03 17.91 4.85
N GLU A 115 -17.88 18.21 3.86
CA GLU A 115 -19.10 17.43 3.58
C GLU A 115 -18.80 15.98 3.15
N ARG A 116 -17.65 15.75 2.50
CA ARG A 116 -17.17 14.40 2.20
C ARG A 116 -16.72 13.66 3.46
N ILE A 117 -16.04 14.34 4.39
CA ILE A 117 -15.63 13.77 5.68
C ILE A 117 -16.88 13.48 6.53
N GLU A 118 -17.82 14.39 6.66
CA GLU A 118 -19.10 14.19 7.36
C GLU A 118 -19.90 13.00 6.79
N ARG A 119 -19.88 12.81 5.46
CA ARG A 119 -20.49 11.63 4.81
C ARG A 119 -19.74 10.33 5.11
N ILE A 120 -18.42 10.38 5.31
CA ILE A 120 -17.61 9.21 5.71
C ILE A 120 -17.85 8.89 7.19
N GLU A 121 -17.86 9.90 8.07
CA GLU A 121 -18.13 9.77 9.50
C GLU A 121 -19.52 9.17 9.76
N SER A 122 -20.57 9.74 9.17
CA SER A 122 -21.93 9.18 9.25
C SER A 122 -22.06 7.79 8.61
N GLY A 123 -21.22 7.47 7.61
CA GLY A 123 -21.11 6.12 7.06
C GLY A 123 -20.47 5.13 8.04
N ILE A 124 -19.43 5.55 8.77
CA ILE A 124 -18.77 4.75 9.81
C ILE A 124 -19.72 4.52 10.97
N ASP A 125 -20.42 5.56 11.46
CA ASP A 125 -21.41 5.44 12.54
C ASP A 125 -22.50 4.43 12.19
N ARG A 126 -23.00 4.45 10.96
CA ARG A 126 -23.99 3.48 10.47
C ARG A 126 -23.44 2.05 10.39
N ILE A 127 -22.17 1.87 10.04
CA ILE A 127 -21.51 0.55 10.06
C ILE A 127 -21.35 0.05 11.50
N LEU A 128 -20.99 0.94 12.44
CA LEU A 128 -20.87 0.60 13.86
C LEU A 128 -22.24 0.25 14.47
N GLU A 129 -23.31 0.97 14.11
CA GLU A 129 -24.69 0.67 14.48
C GLU A 129 -25.11 -0.73 13.98
N ILE A 130 -24.90 -1.03 12.68
CA ILE A 130 -25.19 -2.35 12.11
C ILE A 130 -24.39 -3.47 12.80
N LEU A 131 -23.12 -3.22 13.15
CA LEU A 131 -22.30 -4.20 13.89
C LEU A 131 -22.79 -4.39 15.33
N ALA A 132 -23.26 -3.34 16.00
CA ALA A 132 -23.86 -3.43 17.33
C ALA A 132 -25.20 -4.18 17.31
N GLU A 133 -26.04 -3.97 16.29
CA GLU A 133 -27.27 -4.73 16.05
C GLU A 133 -26.96 -6.21 15.76
N GLN A 134 -25.97 -6.51 14.91
CA GLN A 134 -25.57 -7.89 14.60
C GLN A 134 -25.02 -8.62 15.82
N GLN A 135 -24.22 -7.96 16.67
CA GLN A 135 -23.78 -8.54 17.95
C GLN A 135 -24.98 -8.79 18.87
N SER A 136 -25.89 -7.82 19.00
CA SER A 136 -27.10 -7.94 19.83
C SER A 136 -28.02 -9.07 19.37
N ALA A 137 -28.14 -9.29 18.05
CA ALA A 137 -28.97 -10.35 17.47
C ALA A 137 -28.32 -11.75 17.51
N SER A 138 -27.00 -11.85 17.72
CA SER A 138 -26.25 -13.12 17.71
C SER A 138 -25.66 -13.54 19.07
N THR A 139 -25.84 -12.73 20.13
CA THR A 139 -25.31 -13.04 21.46
C THR A 139 -26.08 -14.18 22.13
N SER A 140 -25.66 -15.42 21.85
CA SER A 140 -25.91 -16.54 22.75
C SER A 140 -25.11 -16.32 24.05
N PRO A 141 -25.71 -16.46 25.25
CA PRO A 141 -25.06 -16.08 26.50
C PRO A 141 -23.97 -17.07 26.90
N GLY A 142 -22.75 -16.89 26.38
CA GLY A 142 -21.60 -17.73 26.70
C GLY A 142 -20.24 -17.41 26.07
N GLN A 143 -20.12 -16.43 25.16
CA GLN A 143 -18.87 -16.20 24.39
C GLN A 143 -18.31 -14.77 24.40
N SER A 144 -18.82 -13.85 25.24
CA SER A 144 -18.43 -12.43 25.19
C SER A 144 -17.00 -12.11 25.63
N ALA A 145 -16.29 -13.02 26.32
CA ALA A 145 -14.94 -12.76 26.82
C ALA A 145 -13.87 -12.74 25.69
N SER A 146 -13.91 -13.70 24.76
CA SER A 146 -12.79 -13.94 23.82
C SER A 146 -12.66 -12.90 22.71
N GLN A 147 -13.71 -12.14 22.41
CA GLN A 147 -13.67 -11.14 21.33
C GLN A 147 -13.01 -9.82 21.76
N ALA A 148 -13.11 -9.46 23.05
CA ALA A 148 -12.41 -8.30 23.60
C ALA A 148 -10.89 -8.52 23.61
N ASP A 149 -10.46 -9.72 24.03
CA ASP A 149 -9.06 -10.13 24.05
C ASP A 149 -8.45 -10.14 22.64
N PHE A 150 -9.16 -10.67 21.64
CA PHE A 150 -8.71 -10.68 20.24
C PHE A 150 -8.44 -9.27 19.69
N TRP A 151 -9.32 -8.31 19.98
CA TRP A 151 -9.15 -6.91 19.55
C TRP A 151 -8.03 -6.18 20.32
N ALA A 152 -7.82 -6.50 21.59
CA ALA A 152 -6.70 -6.00 22.37
C ALA A 152 -5.36 -6.53 21.81
N GLU A 153 -5.29 -7.83 21.49
CA GLU A 153 -4.10 -8.49 20.94
C GLU A 153 -3.75 -7.99 19.53
N THR A 154 -4.74 -7.80 18.66
CA THR A 154 -4.50 -7.19 17.34
C THR A 154 -4.08 -5.72 17.43
N LYS A 155 -4.62 -4.93 18.37
CA LYS A 155 -4.13 -3.56 18.63
C LYS A 155 -2.69 -3.54 19.13
N ALA A 156 -2.34 -4.38 20.11
CA ALA A 156 -0.98 -4.46 20.63
C ALA A 156 0.03 -4.83 19.52
N ARG A 157 -0.33 -5.79 18.66
CA ARG A 157 0.49 -6.18 17.50
C ARG A 157 0.63 -5.08 16.45
N LEU A 158 -0.38 -4.22 16.26
CA LEU A 158 -0.33 -3.10 15.31
C LEU A 158 0.48 -1.91 15.83
N LEU A 159 0.45 -1.70 17.16
CA LEU A 159 1.19 -0.63 17.85
C LEU A 159 2.65 -0.98 18.17
N GLY A 160 3.03 -2.25 18.02
CA GLY A 160 4.42 -2.69 18.04
C GLY A 160 5.03 -2.89 19.43
N ASP A 161 4.21 -3.07 20.47
CA ASP A 161 4.71 -3.34 21.83
C ASP A 161 5.37 -4.74 21.91
N PRO A 162 6.68 -4.83 22.24
CA PRO A 162 7.38 -6.11 22.26
C PRO A 162 7.17 -6.84 23.59
N SER A 163 6.34 -7.88 23.59
CA SER A 163 6.24 -8.82 24.71
C SER A 163 7.55 -9.61 24.89
N PRO A 164 8.20 -9.60 26.07
CA PRO A 164 9.55 -10.12 26.24
C PRO A 164 9.57 -11.62 26.53
N SER A 165 10.28 -12.40 25.70
CA SER A 165 10.67 -13.77 26.08
C SER A 165 12.06 -14.18 25.54
N ALA A 166 13.00 -14.27 26.49
CA ALA A 166 14.23 -15.06 26.52
C ALA A 166 15.33 -14.88 25.43
N ALA A 167 16.53 -14.55 25.92
CA ALA A 167 17.79 -14.50 25.17
C ALA A 167 18.69 -15.72 25.45
N SER A 168 19.64 -16.00 24.56
CA SER A 168 20.91 -16.71 24.88
C SER A 168 21.98 -16.42 23.80
N ALA A 169 23.27 -16.48 24.16
CA ALA A 169 24.36 -15.88 23.37
C ALA A 169 25.66 -16.73 23.36
N ALA A 170 26.43 -16.71 22.25
CA ALA A 170 27.91 -16.87 22.20
C ALA A 170 28.53 -16.82 20.77
N LYS A 171 29.22 -15.70 20.46
CA LYS A 171 30.53 -15.46 19.77
C LYS A 171 31.12 -16.35 18.63
N PRO A 172 32.02 -15.79 17.75
CA PRO A 172 32.03 -16.11 16.31
C PRO A 172 33.40 -16.48 15.67
N SER A 173 33.43 -16.80 14.36
CA SER A 173 34.64 -16.75 13.49
C SER A 173 34.37 -16.78 11.96
N VAL A 174 34.80 -15.73 11.22
CA VAL A 174 35.57 -15.71 9.92
C VAL A 174 35.22 -16.77 8.81
N VAL A 175 34.94 -16.49 7.52
CA VAL A 175 35.01 -15.29 6.61
C VAL A 175 34.08 -15.52 5.34
N PRO A 176 33.82 -14.54 4.43
CA PRO A 176 32.79 -14.65 3.38
C PRO A 176 33.30 -14.84 1.93
N GLU A 177 32.43 -15.36 1.04
CA GLU A 177 32.52 -15.20 -0.42
C GLU A 177 31.11 -15.14 -1.03
N SER A 178 30.87 -14.24 -1.99
CA SER A 178 29.53 -13.89 -2.51
C SER A 178 29.49 -14.04 -4.03
N VAL A 179 28.58 -14.86 -4.54
CA VAL A 179 28.39 -15.07 -5.99
C VAL A 179 26.89 -15.13 -6.30
N SER A 180 26.37 -14.11 -6.97
CA SER A 180 24.97 -14.07 -7.43
C SER A 180 24.82 -14.80 -8.77
N ALA A 181 24.27 -16.01 -8.74
CA ALA A 181 23.91 -16.81 -9.90
C ALA A 181 22.37 -16.96 -10.01
N PRO A 182 21.80 -17.24 -11.20
CA PRO A 182 20.37 -17.47 -11.33
C PRO A 182 19.95 -18.71 -10.52
N VAL A 183 18.90 -18.57 -9.72
CA VAL A 183 18.41 -19.62 -8.82
C VAL A 183 17.45 -20.52 -9.58
N ASP A 184 17.88 -21.76 -9.86
CA ASP A 184 16.95 -22.84 -10.17
C ASP A 184 16.09 -23.14 -8.93
N ASP A 185 14.78 -23.33 -9.11
CA ASP A 185 13.80 -23.55 -8.02
C ASP A 185 13.90 -24.97 -7.39
N GLU A 186 15.10 -25.38 -6.99
CA GLU A 186 15.26 -26.54 -6.11
C GLU A 186 14.84 -26.16 -4.67
N PRO A 187 14.02 -26.96 -3.97
CA PRO A 187 13.50 -26.60 -2.65
C PRO A 187 14.60 -26.57 -1.59
N LEU A 188 15.19 -25.38 -1.40
CA LEU A 188 16.26 -25.13 -0.43
C LEU A 188 15.85 -25.58 0.98
N ASP A 189 16.52 -26.62 1.47
CA ASP A 189 16.32 -27.10 2.82
C ASP A 189 16.84 -26.06 3.84
N LEU A 190 16.07 -25.78 4.90
CA LEU A 190 16.50 -24.92 6.01
C LEU A 190 17.82 -25.40 6.64
N SER A 191 18.17 -26.68 6.50
CA SER A 191 19.42 -27.27 6.98
C SER A 191 20.65 -26.86 6.14
N SER A 192 20.47 -26.38 4.91
CA SER A 192 21.57 -25.91 4.05
C SER A 192 21.86 -24.42 4.18
N LEU A 193 21.00 -23.66 4.87
CA LEU A 193 21.29 -22.25 5.15
C LEU A 193 22.47 -22.11 6.10
N PRO A 194 23.34 -21.10 5.91
CA PRO A 194 24.38 -20.80 6.87
C PRO A 194 23.77 -20.51 8.25
N PRO A 195 24.50 -20.83 9.34
CA PRO A 195 24.05 -20.54 10.70
C PRO A 195 23.74 -19.04 10.84
N ALA A 196 22.76 -18.73 11.67
CA ALA A 196 22.26 -17.37 11.78
C ALA A 196 23.39 -16.39 12.16
N PRO A 197 23.63 -15.32 11.38
CA PRO A 197 24.54 -14.26 11.79
C PRO A 197 24.09 -13.68 13.13
N GLU A 198 25.05 -13.26 13.95
CA GLU A 198 24.77 -12.64 15.24
C GLU A 198 23.91 -11.38 15.03
N ALA A 199 22.92 -11.17 15.89
CA ALA A 199 22.02 -10.03 15.75
C ALA A 199 22.82 -8.71 15.90
N PRO A 200 22.60 -7.71 15.02
CA PRO A 200 23.31 -6.44 15.07
C PRO A 200 23.04 -5.75 16.40
N GLN A 201 24.11 -5.26 17.04
CA GLN A 201 23.98 -4.46 18.26
C GLN A 201 23.32 -3.10 17.94
N PRO A 202 22.58 -2.48 18.87
CA PRO A 202 22.04 -1.15 18.68
C PRO A 202 23.19 -0.16 18.45
N VAL A 203 23.04 0.67 17.41
CA VAL A 203 24.04 1.69 17.05
C VAL A 203 23.83 2.90 17.95
N ASN A 204 24.89 3.39 18.59
CA ASN A 204 24.83 4.58 19.43
C ASN A 204 24.98 5.85 18.58
N ASP A 205 24.10 6.83 18.76
CA ASP A 205 24.03 8.06 17.96
C ASP A 205 25.30 8.94 18.03
N GLU A 206 26.15 8.75 19.05
CA GLU A 206 27.39 9.51 19.26
C GLU A 206 28.61 8.95 18.49
N THR A 207 28.42 7.95 17.62
CA THR A 207 29.53 7.28 16.89
C THR A 207 29.89 7.96 15.57
N ASP A 208 31.13 7.69 15.10
CA ASP A 208 31.67 8.21 13.84
C ASP A 208 30.84 7.74 12.62
N LEU A 209 30.81 8.57 11.57
CA LEU A 209 30.01 8.34 10.36
C LEU A 209 30.33 7.00 9.69
N ALA A 210 31.59 6.58 9.71
CA ALA A 210 32.00 5.28 9.18
C ALA A 210 31.39 4.11 9.97
N SER A 211 31.31 4.23 11.31
CA SER A 211 30.68 3.24 12.18
C SER A 211 29.16 3.19 11.98
N LEU A 212 28.52 4.34 11.78
CA LEU A 212 27.08 4.42 11.47
C LEU A 212 26.75 3.68 10.15
N ILE A 213 27.55 3.90 9.10
CA ILE A 213 27.38 3.22 7.80
C ILE A 213 27.53 1.71 7.96
N GLN A 214 28.59 1.23 8.61
CA GLN A 214 28.82 -0.19 8.86
C GLN A 214 27.71 -0.82 9.73
N GLY A 215 27.18 -0.08 10.71
CA GLY A 215 26.04 -0.50 11.53
C GLY A 215 24.76 -0.68 10.72
N VAL A 216 24.51 0.20 9.75
CA VAL A 216 23.38 0.06 8.80
C VAL A 216 23.57 -1.15 7.88
N GLU A 217 24.75 -1.32 7.27
CA GLU A 217 25.02 -2.44 6.37
C GLU A 217 24.89 -3.81 7.07
N THR A 218 25.46 -3.95 8.28
CA THR A 218 25.35 -5.18 9.08
C THR A 218 23.91 -5.49 9.47
N ARG A 219 23.13 -4.48 9.84
CA ARG A 219 21.70 -4.62 10.13
C ARG A 219 20.89 -5.02 8.89
N ASP A 220 21.14 -4.38 7.76
CA ASP A 220 20.37 -4.64 6.53
C ASP A 220 20.68 -6.04 5.98
N ASN A 221 21.93 -6.52 6.10
CA ASN A 221 22.29 -7.92 5.84
C ASN A 221 21.57 -8.91 6.77
N TYR A 222 21.44 -8.59 8.07
CA TYR A 222 20.70 -9.41 9.03
C TYR A 222 19.19 -9.47 8.71
N ILE A 223 18.60 -8.33 8.31
CA ILE A 223 17.20 -8.26 7.86
C ILE A 223 16.99 -9.13 6.61
N GLN A 224 17.90 -9.08 5.62
CA GLN A 224 17.85 -9.95 4.44
C GLN A 224 17.93 -11.42 4.82
N TYR A 225 18.85 -11.81 5.72
CA TYR A 225 18.95 -13.18 6.23
C TYR A 225 17.63 -13.65 6.88
N LEU A 226 17.06 -12.86 7.80
CA LEU A 226 15.79 -13.18 8.44
C LEU A 226 14.64 -13.30 7.43
N THR A 227 14.58 -12.42 6.44
CA THR A 227 13.55 -12.44 5.39
C THR A 227 13.63 -13.71 4.55
N THR A 228 14.84 -14.10 4.12
CA THR A 228 15.07 -15.36 3.38
C THR A 228 14.71 -16.58 4.23
N ARG A 229 15.13 -16.61 5.50
CA ARG A 229 14.81 -17.71 6.42
C ARG A 229 13.31 -17.83 6.71
N LEU A 230 12.59 -16.71 6.84
CA LEU A 230 11.13 -16.71 7.01
C LEU A 230 10.44 -17.26 5.76
N ARG A 231 10.81 -16.79 4.56
CA ARG A 231 10.24 -17.29 3.29
C ARG A 231 10.43 -18.80 3.11
N LEU A 232 11.57 -19.35 3.55
CA LEU A 232 11.84 -20.79 3.51
C LEU A 232 11.10 -21.59 4.60
N ALA A 233 10.82 -20.98 5.75
CA ALA A 233 9.96 -21.58 6.75
C ALA A 233 8.48 -21.57 6.31
N GLU A 234 8.05 -20.51 5.62
CA GLU A 234 6.71 -20.38 5.05
C GLU A 234 6.50 -21.32 3.85
N SER A 235 7.46 -21.46 2.94
CA SER A 235 7.36 -22.39 1.81
C SER A 235 7.20 -23.84 2.28
N LYS A 236 7.96 -24.26 3.30
CA LYS A 236 7.84 -25.58 3.96
C LYS A 236 6.49 -25.85 4.62
N LYS A 237 5.67 -24.83 4.91
CA LYS A 237 4.33 -25.01 5.46
C LYS A 237 3.36 -25.62 4.44
N PHE A 238 3.65 -25.49 3.15
CA PHE A 238 2.84 -26.03 2.08
C PHE A 238 3.41 -27.38 1.63
N VAL A 239 2.57 -28.41 1.66
CA VAL A 239 2.91 -29.72 1.07
C VAL A 239 3.06 -29.52 -0.45
N PRO A 240 4.10 -30.07 -1.10
CA PRO A 240 4.24 -29.99 -2.55
C PRO A 240 2.98 -30.42 -3.28
N VAL A 241 2.53 -29.62 -4.25
CA VAL A 241 1.30 -29.88 -4.99
C VAL A 241 1.54 -31.06 -5.94
N ASN A 242 0.91 -32.19 -5.65
CA ASN A 242 0.92 -33.36 -6.53
C ASN A 242 0.02 -33.11 -7.74
N TRP A 243 0.58 -32.54 -8.80
CA TRP A 243 -0.13 -32.20 -10.04
C TRP A 243 -0.91 -33.37 -10.66
N GLU A 244 -0.36 -34.60 -10.59
CA GLU A 244 -1.03 -35.83 -11.05
C GLU A 244 -2.37 -36.12 -10.33
N LEU A 245 -2.54 -35.63 -9.10
CA LEU A 245 -3.79 -35.77 -8.34
C LEU A 245 -4.81 -34.67 -8.69
N LEU A 246 -4.36 -33.49 -9.15
CA LEU A 246 -5.25 -32.44 -9.67
C LEU A 246 -6.00 -32.93 -10.92
N ASP A 247 -5.32 -33.66 -11.81
CA ASP A 247 -5.91 -34.25 -13.02
C ASP A 247 -7.02 -35.27 -12.73
N ARG A 248 -7.16 -35.71 -11.47
CA ARG A 248 -8.24 -36.60 -11.00
C ARG A 248 -9.20 -35.93 -10.02
N ALA A 249 -9.01 -34.65 -9.70
CA ALA A 249 -9.90 -33.90 -8.84
C ALA A 249 -11.30 -33.75 -9.48
N PRO A 250 -12.40 -33.80 -8.71
CA PRO A 250 -13.75 -33.56 -9.22
C PRO A 250 -13.89 -32.18 -9.88
N GLU A 251 -14.69 -32.09 -10.96
CA GLU A 251 -14.88 -30.88 -11.78
C GLU A 251 -15.14 -29.61 -10.96
N LYS A 252 -16.04 -29.68 -9.97
CA LYS A 252 -16.36 -28.57 -9.05
C LYS A 252 -15.14 -27.92 -8.36
N TYR A 253 -14.06 -28.68 -8.15
CA TYR A 253 -12.82 -28.14 -7.59
C TYR A 253 -11.92 -27.53 -8.66
N ARG A 254 -11.98 -28.01 -9.92
CA ARG A 254 -11.28 -27.43 -11.07
C ARG A 254 -11.87 -26.06 -11.42
N ASP A 255 -13.20 -25.96 -11.55
CA ASP A 255 -13.90 -24.70 -11.81
C ASP A 255 -13.56 -23.64 -10.74
N ARG A 256 -13.45 -24.09 -9.48
CA ARG A 256 -13.04 -23.24 -8.36
C ARG A 256 -11.56 -22.85 -8.42
N LEU A 257 -10.68 -23.76 -8.82
CA LEU A 257 -9.25 -23.46 -9.00
C LEU A 257 -9.03 -22.50 -10.17
N GLU A 258 -9.74 -22.67 -11.29
CA GLU A 258 -9.70 -21.76 -12.44
C GLU A 258 -10.20 -20.35 -12.07
N SER A 259 -11.33 -20.25 -11.37
CA SER A 259 -11.82 -18.93 -10.90
C SER A 259 -10.86 -18.26 -9.90
N LEU A 260 -10.23 -19.03 -8.99
CA LEU A 260 -9.17 -18.50 -8.12
C LEU A 260 -7.91 -18.11 -8.89
N GLU A 261 -7.53 -18.86 -9.94
CA GLU A 261 -6.38 -18.56 -10.79
C GLU A 261 -6.58 -17.24 -11.56
N ILE A 262 -7.77 -17.01 -12.10
CA ILE A 262 -8.14 -15.74 -12.76
C ILE A 262 -8.00 -14.57 -11.77
N VAL A 263 -8.59 -14.69 -10.57
CA VAL A 263 -8.50 -13.65 -9.53
C VAL A 263 -7.06 -13.42 -9.09
N LEU A 264 -6.24 -14.46 -8.92
CA LEU A 264 -4.83 -14.33 -8.56
C LEU A 264 -3.98 -13.69 -9.66
N ARG A 265 -4.25 -14.00 -10.94
CA ARG A 265 -3.60 -13.33 -12.08
C ARG A 265 -3.95 -11.84 -12.12
N ASP A 266 -5.20 -11.48 -11.89
CA ASP A 266 -5.63 -10.07 -11.86
C ASP A 266 -5.02 -9.32 -10.66
N HIS A 267 -4.97 -9.94 -9.48
CA HIS A 267 -4.29 -9.38 -8.30
C HIS A 267 -2.78 -9.19 -8.56
N LEU A 268 -2.11 -10.17 -9.18
CA LEU A 268 -0.70 -10.07 -9.56
C LEU A 268 -0.48 -8.91 -10.52
N ARG A 269 -1.29 -8.81 -11.58
CA ARG A 269 -1.25 -7.70 -12.55
C ARG A 269 -1.47 -6.33 -11.88
N GLN A 270 -2.40 -6.23 -10.94
CA GLN A 270 -2.62 -4.99 -10.17
C GLN A 270 -1.39 -4.64 -9.31
N ALA A 271 -0.78 -5.62 -8.64
CA ALA A 271 0.43 -5.41 -7.84
C ALA A 271 1.64 -5.01 -8.69
N GLU A 272 1.81 -5.60 -9.88
CA GLU A 272 2.83 -5.20 -10.85
C GLU A 272 2.63 -3.75 -11.32
N ILE A 273 1.39 -3.37 -11.67
CA ILE A 273 1.04 -2.00 -12.05
C ILE A 273 1.36 -1.03 -10.90
N ALA A 274 0.92 -1.34 -9.67
CA ALA A 274 1.21 -0.52 -8.49
C ALA A 274 2.73 -0.34 -8.27
N SER A 275 3.50 -1.45 -8.28
CA SER A 275 4.95 -1.42 -8.14
C SER A 275 5.64 -0.65 -9.28
N SER A 276 5.09 -0.69 -10.50
CA SER A 276 5.61 0.10 -11.63
C SER A 276 5.35 1.60 -11.45
N LEU A 277 4.20 1.98 -10.90
CA LEU A 277 3.84 3.37 -10.59
C LEU A 277 4.71 3.92 -9.45
N GLU A 278 4.91 3.16 -8.37
CA GLU A 278 5.83 3.52 -7.27
C GLU A 278 7.26 3.72 -7.78
N ARG A 279 7.78 2.78 -8.59
CA ARG A 279 9.09 2.91 -9.23
C ARG A 279 9.17 4.17 -10.11
N ALA A 280 8.12 4.50 -10.86
CA ALA A 280 8.06 5.71 -11.68
C ALA A 280 7.99 7.00 -10.85
N VAL A 281 7.27 7.01 -9.72
CA VAL A 281 7.23 8.12 -8.77
C VAL A 281 8.61 8.35 -8.16
N LEU A 282 9.23 7.30 -7.59
CA LEU A 282 10.57 7.36 -7.01
C LEU A 282 11.62 7.80 -8.03
N ALA A 283 11.52 7.37 -9.30
CA ALA A 283 12.42 7.82 -10.36
C ALA A 283 12.24 9.32 -10.66
N ARG A 284 11.00 9.83 -10.71
CA ARG A 284 10.71 11.26 -10.89
C ARG A 284 11.20 12.10 -9.71
N GLU A 285 11.09 11.60 -8.48
CA GLU A 285 11.57 12.26 -7.28
C GLU A 285 13.09 12.29 -7.19
N ARG A 286 13.77 11.17 -7.46
CA ARG A 286 15.23 11.12 -7.61
C ARG A 286 15.73 12.10 -8.67
N ALA A 287 15.04 12.23 -9.81
CA ALA A 287 15.36 13.21 -10.84
C ALA A 287 15.17 14.67 -10.37
N LYS A 288 14.08 14.98 -9.63
CA LYS A 288 13.89 16.30 -9.00
C LYS A 288 15.02 16.62 -8.01
N LEU A 289 15.36 15.68 -7.13
CA LEU A 289 16.42 15.84 -6.13
C LEU A 289 17.80 16.03 -6.79
N ALA A 290 18.11 15.26 -7.84
CA ALA A 290 19.34 15.43 -8.61
C ALA A 290 19.43 16.81 -9.25
N HIS A 291 18.33 17.33 -9.81
CA HIS A 291 18.28 18.69 -10.37
C HIS A 291 18.46 19.78 -9.31
N VAL A 292 17.80 19.65 -8.14
CA VAL A 292 17.98 20.57 -7.01
C VAL A 292 19.43 20.55 -6.52
N LYS A 293 20.03 19.36 -6.38
CA LYS A 293 21.44 19.20 -6.01
C LYS A 293 22.37 19.90 -7.01
N GLN A 294 22.18 19.68 -8.32
CA GLN A 294 22.95 20.34 -9.37
C GLN A 294 22.83 21.87 -9.32
N ASN A 295 21.62 22.40 -9.08
CA ASN A 295 21.39 23.83 -8.94
C ASN A 295 22.11 24.41 -7.70
N LEU A 296 22.06 23.72 -6.56
CA LEU A 296 22.77 24.12 -5.34
C LEU A 296 24.29 24.06 -5.51
N GLU A 297 24.82 23.00 -6.12
CA GLU A 297 26.25 22.92 -6.47
C GLU A 297 26.68 24.06 -7.40
N GLY A 298 25.83 24.44 -8.36
CA GLY A 298 26.05 25.60 -9.22
C GLY A 298 26.07 26.93 -8.46
N GLN A 299 25.17 27.10 -7.48
CA GLN A 299 25.15 28.28 -6.60
C GLN A 299 26.39 28.32 -5.69
N ILE A 300 26.75 27.20 -5.05
CA ILE A 300 27.95 27.08 -4.21
C ILE A 300 29.20 27.40 -5.02
N LYS A 301 29.36 26.86 -6.23
CA LYS A 301 30.49 27.17 -7.12
C LYS A 301 30.56 28.66 -7.45
N ARG A 302 29.42 29.29 -7.78
CA ARG A 302 29.35 30.74 -8.04
C ARG A 302 29.70 31.58 -6.81
N LEU A 303 29.23 31.19 -5.63
CA LEU A 303 29.56 31.88 -4.37
C LEU A 303 31.04 31.69 -4.00
N SER A 304 31.61 30.51 -4.24
CA SER A 304 33.04 30.25 -3.97
C SER A 304 33.99 31.01 -4.92
N THR A 305 33.57 31.27 -6.16
CA THR A 305 34.37 32.10 -7.10
C THR A 305 34.08 33.59 -6.99
N ALA A 306 32.90 33.98 -6.50
CA ALA A 306 32.53 35.37 -6.24
C ALA A 306 33.01 35.88 -4.88
N ALA A 307 33.36 34.99 -3.94
CA ALA A 307 34.19 35.33 -2.80
C ALA A 307 35.57 35.77 -3.36
N PRO A 308 35.93 37.06 -3.32
CA PRO A 308 37.23 37.48 -3.79
C PRO A 308 38.26 36.78 -2.93
N ALA A 309 39.26 36.15 -3.57
CA ALA A 309 40.41 35.61 -2.86
C ALA A 309 40.90 36.70 -1.88
N PRO A 310 41.18 36.35 -0.60
CA PRO A 310 41.72 37.33 0.33
C PRO A 310 43.01 37.85 -0.28
N VAL A 311 42.94 39.07 -0.80
CA VAL A 311 44.12 39.80 -1.23
C VAL A 311 44.94 39.90 0.03
N VAL A 312 46.03 39.13 0.10
CA VAL A 312 47.10 39.29 1.07
C VAL A 312 47.73 40.63 0.75
N ARG A 313 47.04 41.67 1.17
CA ARG A 313 47.45 43.05 1.09
C ARG A 313 48.38 43.18 2.27
N GLU A 314 49.68 43.12 1.98
CA GLU A 314 50.72 43.35 2.98
C GLU A 314 50.34 44.61 3.76
N GLU A 315 50.18 44.46 5.07
CA GLU A 315 49.59 45.50 5.90
C GLU A 315 50.57 46.66 6.05
N GLU A 316 50.27 47.81 5.47
CA GLU A 316 50.73 49.06 6.06
C GLU A 316 49.99 49.25 7.39
N PRO A 317 50.70 49.34 8.53
CA PRO A 317 50.08 49.35 9.84
C PRO A 317 49.55 50.75 10.17
N GLY A 318 48.27 51.02 9.89
CA GLY A 318 47.81 52.41 10.05
C GLY A 318 46.33 52.79 10.03
N GLN A 319 45.35 51.90 9.93
CA GLN A 319 43.94 52.32 10.13
C GLN A 319 42.99 51.17 10.51
N LYS A 320 42.45 51.23 11.74
CA LYS A 320 41.40 50.33 12.22
C LYS A 320 40.06 50.68 11.58
N GLY A 321 39.78 50.10 10.41
CA GLY A 321 38.49 50.23 9.74
C GLY A 321 37.41 49.42 10.46
N ASP A 322 36.46 50.11 11.07
CA ASP A 322 35.36 49.51 11.83
C ASP A 322 34.37 48.74 10.92
N PRO A 323 34.27 47.39 11.02
CA PRO A 323 33.45 46.59 10.10
C PRO A 323 31.95 46.89 10.20
N ASP A 324 31.51 47.46 11.31
CA ASP A 324 30.11 47.80 11.61
C ASP A 324 29.54 48.88 10.66
N SER A 325 30.39 49.74 10.11
CA SER A 325 29.99 50.81 9.20
C SER A 325 29.42 50.30 7.86
N ARG A 326 29.73 49.05 7.47
CA ARG A 326 29.25 48.48 6.19
C ARG A 326 27.83 47.96 6.29
N TRP A 327 27.44 47.39 7.42
CA TRP A 327 26.08 46.87 7.66
C TRP A 327 25.06 48.01 7.90
N LYS A 328 25.45 49.07 8.61
CA LYS A 328 24.57 50.21 8.89
C LYS A 328 24.03 50.90 7.63
N ARG A 329 24.81 50.95 6.54
CA ARG A 329 24.37 51.52 5.24
C ARG A 329 23.32 50.69 4.50
N LEU A 330 23.15 49.41 4.82
CA LEU A 330 22.22 48.51 4.13
C LEU A 330 20.79 48.54 4.70
N PHE A 331 20.64 48.97 5.97
CA PHE A 331 19.36 48.96 6.70
C PHE A 331 18.82 50.36 7.05
N SER A 332 19.48 51.45 6.62
CA SER A 332 19.02 52.83 6.82
C SER A 332 18.27 53.37 5.59
N ARG A 333 17.11 52.77 5.26
CA ARG A 333 16.24 53.26 4.18
C ARG A 333 14.77 53.16 4.54
#